data_AF-A0A4Q6C288-F1
#
_entry.id   AF-A0A4Q6C288-F1
#
_cell.length_a   1.000
_cell.length_b   1.000
_cell.length_c   1.000
_cell.angle_alpha   90.00
_cell.angle_beta   90.00
_cell.angle_gamma   90.00
#
_symmetry.space_group_name_H-M   'P 1'
#
loop_
_entity.id
_entity.type
_entity.pdbx_description
1 polymer ?
#
loop_
_entity_poly.entity_id
_entity_poly.type
_entity_poly.pdbx_seq_one_letter_code
_entity_poly.pdbx_strand_id
1 'polypeptide(L)'
;TRIIPASAERSTYTLLSSLALILLFWAWRPIGGVVWEVHDPLARIALHAAYAFGWALLLYTTFLLNHFDLFGLRQVWLQFRRRPYTQLPFKTPSVYRWVRHPLYLAWLLTFWATPIMTLTHLVFALVTTTYILVAIQWEERDLADALPEYRSYRQQVPMLLPGRRRHRPAPAPTVGKLERPAG
;
A
#
# COMPACT_ATOMS: atom_id res chain seq x y z
N THR A 1 -33.75 9.22 20.70
CA THR A 1 -33.12 7.91 20.99
C THR A 1 -33.84 7.26 22.18
N ARG A 2 -34.92 6.50 21.95
CA ARG A 2 -35.93 6.18 22.98
C ARG A 2 -35.93 4.72 23.49
N ILE A 3 -34.94 3.91 23.09
CA ILE A 3 -34.91 2.46 23.39
C ILE A 3 -33.64 2.05 24.16
N ILE A 4 -32.53 2.79 24.02
CA ILE A 4 -31.24 2.47 24.65
C ILE A 4 -30.75 3.72 25.41
N PRO A 5 -30.35 3.61 26.69
CA PRO A 5 -29.75 4.72 27.43
C PRO A 5 -28.49 5.26 26.72
N ALA A 6 -28.26 6.57 26.76
CA ALA A 6 -27.12 7.20 26.08
C ALA A 6 -25.75 6.61 26.53
N SER A 7 -25.63 6.16 27.77
CA SER A 7 -24.43 5.48 28.28
C SER A 7 -24.20 4.09 27.67
N ALA A 8 -25.25 3.42 27.21
CA ALA A 8 -25.19 2.08 26.64
C ALA A 8 -25.07 2.08 25.11
N GLU A 9 -25.35 3.19 24.43
CA GLU A 9 -25.39 3.30 22.96
C GLU A 9 -24.11 2.78 22.28
N ARG A 10 -22.93 3.24 22.73
CA ARG A 10 -21.64 2.81 22.17
C ARG A 10 -21.37 1.32 22.40
N SER A 11 -21.71 0.80 23.58
CA SER A 11 -21.50 -0.60 23.93
C SER A 11 -22.45 -1.51 23.15
N THR A 12 -23.71 -1.13 23.03
CA THR A 12 -24.71 -1.88 22.25
C THR A 12 -24.36 -1.86 20.76
N TYR A 13 -23.92 -0.73 20.21
CA TYR A 13 -23.44 -0.65 18.83
C TYR A 13 -22.26 -1.60 18.59
N THR A 14 -21.25 -1.58 19.47
CA THR A 14 -20.07 -2.45 19.34
C THR A 14 -20.45 -3.93 19.44
N LEU A 15 -21.33 -4.28 20.39
CA LEU A 15 -21.83 -5.65 20.57
C LEU A 15 -22.58 -6.14 19.33
N LEU A 16 -23.55 -5.35 18.84
CA LEU A 16 -24.34 -5.69 17.66
C LEU A 16 -23.45 -5.79 16.41
N SER A 17 -22.48 -4.90 16.24
CA SER A 17 -21.52 -4.95 15.14
C SER A 17 -20.66 -6.23 15.21
N SER A 18 -20.23 -6.61 16.41
CA SER A 18 -19.45 -7.83 16.64
C SER A 18 -20.28 -9.08 16.37
N LEU A 19 -21.53 -9.12 16.81
CA LEU A 19 -22.46 -10.21 16.54
C LEU A 19 -22.77 -10.34 15.05
N ALA A 20 -23.04 -9.23 14.37
CA ALA A 20 -23.25 -9.22 12.92
C ALA A 20 -22.02 -9.76 12.17
N LEU A 21 -20.81 -9.38 12.61
CA LEU A 21 -19.56 -9.88 12.04
C LEU A 21 -19.36 -11.38 12.29
N ILE A 22 -19.65 -11.86 13.51
CA ILE A 22 -19.59 -13.29 13.83
C ILE A 22 -20.59 -14.07 12.97
N LEU A 23 -21.81 -13.56 12.82
CA LEU A 23 -22.84 -14.18 11.96
C LEU A 23 -22.40 -14.20 10.49
N LEU A 24 -21.76 -13.14 9.99
CA LEU A 24 -21.20 -13.10 8.64
C LEU A 24 -20.14 -14.20 8.44
N PHE A 25 -19.20 -14.36 9.37
CA PHE A 25 -18.19 -15.41 9.29
C PHE A 25 -18.79 -16.81 9.43
N TRP A 26 -19.76 -16.99 10.31
CA TRP A 26 -20.43 -18.27 10.51
C TRP A 26 -21.26 -18.68 9.29
N ALA A 27 -21.96 -17.73 8.67
CA ALA A 27 -22.76 -17.95 7.47
C ALA A 27 -21.96 -17.86 6.16
N TRP A 28 -20.64 -17.66 6.24
CA TRP A 28 -19.80 -17.53 5.05
C TRP A 28 -19.80 -18.83 4.25
N ARG A 29 -20.20 -18.75 2.98
CA ARG A 29 -20.13 -19.86 2.04
C ARG A 29 -19.29 -19.46 0.84
N PRO A 30 -18.31 -20.28 0.42
CA PRO A 30 -17.62 -20.02 -0.83
C PRO A 30 -18.61 -20.13 -2.00
N ILE A 31 -18.45 -19.27 -2.99
CA ILE A 31 -19.29 -19.26 -4.20
C ILE A 31 -19.17 -20.59 -4.98
N GLY A 32 -18.10 -21.36 -4.71
CA GLY A 32 -17.78 -22.60 -5.39
C GLY A 32 -17.09 -22.35 -6.74
N GLY A 33 -16.60 -23.42 -7.36
CA GLY A 33 -15.97 -23.36 -8.68
C GLY A 33 -14.48 -23.03 -8.66
N VAL A 34 -13.75 -23.75 -9.51
CA VAL A 34 -12.33 -23.53 -9.81
C VAL A 34 -12.27 -22.87 -11.19
N VAL A 35 -11.63 -21.71 -11.27
CA VAL A 35 -11.40 -20.98 -12.53
C VAL A 35 -10.22 -21.60 -13.26
N TRP A 36 -9.13 -21.85 -12.55
CA TRP A 36 -7.99 -22.61 -13.07
C TRP A 36 -7.31 -23.45 -12.00
N GLU A 37 -6.74 -24.55 -12.45
CA GLU A 37 -5.86 -25.41 -11.65
C GLU A 37 -4.64 -25.81 -12.49
N VAL A 38 -3.46 -25.45 -11.99
CA VAL A 38 -2.20 -25.80 -12.63
C VAL A 38 -1.76 -27.18 -12.15
N HIS A 39 -1.70 -28.13 -13.07
CA HIS A 39 -1.35 -29.51 -12.79
C HIS A 39 0.16 -29.79 -12.92
N ASP A 40 0.86 -29.03 -13.77
CA ASP A 40 2.30 -29.18 -13.97
C ASP A 40 3.08 -28.88 -12.68
N PRO A 41 3.88 -29.84 -12.17
CA PRO A 41 4.61 -29.68 -10.91
C PRO A 41 5.59 -28.50 -10.92
N LEU A 42 6.28 -28.26 -12.05
CA LEU A 42 7.26 -27.19 -12.15
C LEU A 42 6.57 -25.82 -12.11
N ALA A 43 5.47 -25.65 -12.83
CA ALA A 43 4.66 -24.45 -12.79
C ALA A 43 4.05 -24.20 -11.40
N ARG A 44 3.62 -25.24 -10.68
CA ARG A 44 3.16 -25.10 -9.28
C ARG A 44 4.27 -24.60 -8.36
N ILE A 45 5.47 -25.15 -8.47
CA ILE A 45 6.63 -24.70 -7.70
C ILE A 45 6.95 -23.23 -8.02
N ALA A 46 6.94 -22.86 -9.31
CA ALA A 46 7.17 -21.48 -9.73
C ALA A 46 6.13 -20.51 -9.15
N LEU A 47 4.84 -20.88 -9.14
CA LEU A 47 3.77 -20.08 -8.53
C LEU A 47 3.92 -19.97 -7.02
N HIS A 48 4.25 -21.05 -6.32
CA HIS A 48 4.53 -21.00 -4.89
C HIS A 48 5.78 -20.17 -4.55
N ALA A 49 6.81 -20.24 -5.38
CA ALA A 49 8.00 -19.40 -5.24
C ALA A 49 7.65 -17.92 -5.42
N ALA A 50 6.84 -17.58 -6.43
CA ALA A 50 6.35 -16.22 -6.65
C ALA A 50 5.49 -15.72 -5.48
N TYR A 51 4.63 -16.59 -4.93
CA TYR A 51 3.82 -16.30 -3.74
C TYR A 51 4.69 -16.02 -2.51
N ALA A 52 5.66 -16.89 -2.22
CA ALA A 52 6.59 -16.72 -1.11
C ALA A 52 7.43 -15.45 -1.29
N PHE A 53 7.86 -15.17 -2.52
CA PHE A 53 8.57 -13.93 -2.84
C PHE A 53 7.70 -12.69 -2.62
N GLY A 54 6.41 -12.73 -2.99
CA GLY A 54 5.43 -11.66 -2.70
C GLY A 54 5.34 -11.36 -1.20
N TRP A 55 5.20 -12.39 -0.36
CA TRP A 55 5.22 -12.24 1.09
C TRP A 55 6.54 -11.70 1.64
N ALA A 56 7.67 -12.21 1.16
CA ALA A 56 8.99 -11.74 1.59
C ALA A 56 9.19 -10.26 1.21
N LEU A 57 8.81 -9.87 0.00
CA LEU A 57 8.86 -8.48 -0.48
C LEU A 57 7.93 -7.57 0.34
N LEU A 58 6.74 -8.05 0.69
CA LEU A 58 5.78 -7.32 1.53
C LEU A 58 6.42 -7.02 2.89
N LEU A 59 6.89 -8.06 3.59
CA LEU A 59 7.55 -7.91 4.89
C LEU A 59 8.75 -6.97 4.79
N TYR A 60 9.65 -7.20 3.84
CA TYR A 60 10.84 -6.37 3.63
C TYR A 60 10.48 -4.90 3.41
N THR A 61 9.45 -4.63 2.60
CA THR A 61 8.98 -3.26 2.33
C THR A 61 8.40 -2.58 3.57
N THR A 62 7.67 -3.32 4.42
CA THR A 62 7.17 -2.75 5.68
C THR A 62 8.30 -2.34 6.62
N PHE A 63 9.40 -3.11 6.69
CA PHE A 63 10.57 -2.72 7.48
C PHE A 63 11.27 -1.48 6.90
N LEU A 64 11.35 -1.34 5.57
CA LEU A 64 11.93 -0.16 4.91
C LEU A 64 11.15 1.14 5.18
N LEU A 65 9.82 1.05 5.23
CA LEU A 65 8.93 2.18 5.56
C LEU A 65 8.90 2.51 7.05
N ASN A 66 9.69 1.80 7.87
CA ASN A 66 9.61 1.82 9.33
C ASN A 66 8.27 1.23 9.78
N HIS A 67 8.19 -0.09 9.84
CA HIS A 67 7.01 -0.89 10.17
C HIS A 67 6.18 -0.30 11.33
N PHE A 68 6.87 0.22 12.37
CA PHE A 68 6.24 0.86 13.52
C PHE A 68 5.50 2.17 13.23
N ASP A 69 5.89 2.93 12.21
CA ASP A 69 5.15 4.14 11.78
C ASP A 69 3.93 3.74 10.94
N LEU A 70 4.04 2.69 10.13
CA LEU A 70 2.94 2.08 9.36
C LEU A 70 1.79 1.60 10.27
N PHE A 71 2.11 1.02 11.43
CA PHE A 71 1.13 0.61 12.43
C PHE A 71 0.77 1.71 13.46
N GLY A 72 1.28 2.94 13.29
CA GLY A 72 1.02 4.05 14.21
C GLY A 72 1.67 3.92 15.60
N LEU A 73 2.42 2.85 15.87
CA LEU A 73 3.10 2.59 17.13
C LEU A 73 4.11 3.70 17.48
N ARG A 74 4.76 4.28 16.46
CA ARG A 74 5.67 5.42 16.67
C ARG A 74 4.94 6.67 17.14
N GLN A 75 3.73 6.93 16.64
CA GLN A 75 2.91 8.07 17.06
C GLN A 75 2.52 7.93 18.54
N VAL A 76 2.05 6.74 18.93
CA VAL A 76 1.69 6.42 20.32
C VAL A 76 2.91 6.50 21.24
N TRP A 77 4.05 5.97 20.82
CA TRP A 77 5.30 6.00 21.59
C TRP A 77 5.87 7.40 21.79
N LEU A 78 5.81 8.26 20.76
CA LEU A 78 6.24 9.66 20.85
C LEU A 78 5.30 10.46 21.77
N GLN A 79 3.98 10.22 21.69
CA GLN A 79 3.00 10.77 22.63
C GLN A 79 3.29 10.35 24.08
N PHE A 80 3.54 9.05 24.31
CA PHE A 80 3.92 8.53 25.62
C PHE A 80 5.19 9.19 26.18
N ARG A 81 6.15 9.53 25.32
CA ARG A 81 7.38 10.26 25.69
C ARG A 81 7.23 11.78 25.69
N ARG A 82 6.02 12.33 25.48
CA ARG A 82 5.74 13.78 25.36
C ARG A 82 6.64 14.49 24.35
N ARG A 83 7.02 13.81 23.27
CA ARG A 83 7.80 14.39 22.17
C ARG A 83 6.90 14.73 21.00
N PRO A 84 7.11 15.87 20.32
CA PRO A 84 6.34 16.23 19.14
C PRO A 84 6.57 15.21 18.02
N TYR A 85 5.51 14.88 17.27
CA TYR A 85 5.63 14.00 16.10
C TYR A 85 6.42 14.71 15.01
N THR A 86 7.55 14.13 14.62
CA THR A 86 8.36 14.61 13.49
C THR A 86 8.10 13.73 12.28
N GLN A 87 7.70 14.35 11.17
CA GLN A 87 7.59 13.64 9.89
C GLN A 87 8.96 13.07 9.51
N LEU A 88 9.02 11.80 9.08
CA LEU A 88 10.30 11.24 8.62
C LEU A 88 10.75 12.02 7.38
N PRO A 89 12.05 12.33 7.26
CA PRO A 89 12.59 12.85 6.01
C PRO A 89 12.29 11.86 4.88
N PHE A 90 11.81 12.37 3.74
CA PHE A 90 11.52 11.57 2.56
C PHE A 90 12.80 10.87 2.08
N LYS A 91 12.91 9.57 2.39
CA LYS A 91 14.03 8.72 1.97
C LYS A 91 13.46 7.61 1.08
N THR A 92 14.12 7.39 -0.06
CA THR A 92 13.76 6.31 -1.00
C THR A 92 14.83 5.21 -0.94
N PRO A 93 14.82 4.34 0.09
CA PRO A 93 15.78 3.25 0.19
C PRO A 93 15.49 2.15 -0.85
N SER A 94 16.56 1.58 -1.39
CA SER A 94 16.60 0.34 -2.21
C SER A 94 15.44 0.19 -3.20
N VAL A 95 14.38 -0.55 -2.82
CA VAL A 95 13.27 -0.98 -3.68
C VAL A 95 12.43 0.21 -4.17
N TYR A 96 12.30 1.26 -3.36
CA TYR A 96 11.62 2.49 -3.75
C TYR A 96 12.30 3.19 -4.94
N ARG A 97 13.55 2.85 -5.27
CA ARG A 97 14.21 3.39 -6.47
C ARG A 97 13.74 2.73 -7.77
N TRP A 98 13.10 1.57 -7.67
CA TRP A 98 12.69 0.73 -8.81
C TRP A 98 11.19 0.76 -9.04
N VAL A 99 10.41 0.84 -7.96
CA VAL A 99 8.93 0.89 -7.97
C VAL A 99 8.49 1.89 -6.91
N ARG A 100 7.51 2.75 -7.24
CA ARG A 100 7.00 3.75 -6.28
C ARG A 100 6.22 3.13 -5.13
N HIS A 101 5.42 2.10 -5.41
CA HIS A 101 4.62 1.40 -4.41
C HIS A 101 4.94 -0.10 -4.34
N PRO A 102 6.13 -0.49 -3.82
CA PRO A 102 6.54 -1.88 -3.73
C PRO A 102 5.64 -2.72 -2.81
N LEU A 103 4.99 -2.09 -1.82
CA LEU A 103 4.04 -2.75 -0.92
C LEU A 103 2.78 -3.22 -1.67
N TYR A 104 2.23 -2.37 -2.54
CA TYR A 104 1.08 -2.76 -3.36
C TYR A 104 1.45 -3.80 -4.41
N LEU A 105 2.63 -3.68 -5.02
CA LEU A 105 3.13 -4.72 -5.94
C LEU A 105 3.25 -6.08 -5.24
N ALA A 106 3.77 -6.10 -4.01
CA ALA A 106 3.90 -7.32 -3.22
C ALA A 106 2.53 -7.96 -2.94
N TRP A 107 1.53 -7.17 -2.54
CA TRP A 107 0.15 -7.67 -2.35
C TRP A 107 -0.46 -8.25 -3.63
N LEU A 108 -0.33 -7.52 -4.75
CA LEU A 108 -0.83 -8.01 -6.04
C LEU A 108 -0.15 -9.33 -6.42
N LEU A 109 1.17 -9.42 -6.27
CA LEU A 109 1.90 -10.66 -6.56
C LEU A 109 1.38 -11.82 -5.69
N THR A 110 1.20 -11.60 -4.40
CA THR A 110 0.71 -12.62 -3.46
C THR A 110 -0.69 -13.11 -3.82
N PHE A 111 -1.63 -12.23 -4.15
CA PHE A 111 -3.01 -12.65 -4.46
C PHE A 111 -3.13 -13.37 -5.80
N TRP A 112 -2.31 -12.98 -6.77
CA TRP A 112 -2.37 -13.55 -8.11
C TRP A 112 -1.51 -14.82 -8.28
N ALA A 113 -0.45 -14.99 -7.47
CA ALA A 113 0.43 -16.16 -7.52
C ALA A 113 -0.15 -17.37 -6.77
N THR A 114 -1.21 -17.97 -7.31
CA THR A 114 -1.79 -19.21 -6.77
C THR A 114 -1.94 -20.28 -7.86
N PRO A 115 -1.57 -21.55 -7.58
CA PRO A 115 -1.77 -22.66 -8.52
C PRO A 115 -3.23 -23.06 -8.69
N ILE A 116 -4.08 -22.77 -7.69
CA ILE A 116 -5.51 -23.04 -7.73
C ILE A 116 -6.23 -21.72 -7.48
N MET A 117 -6.97 -21.25 -8.48
CA MET A 117 -7.78 -20.04 -8.36
C MET A 117 -9.25 -20.41 -8.33
N THR A 118 -9.89 -20.21 -7.18
CA THR A 118 -11.34 -20.35 -7.03
C THR A 118 -12.05 -19.08 -7.48
N LEU A 119 -13.34 -19.16 -7.79
CA LEU A 119 -14.11 -17.99 -8.16
C LEU A 119 -14.13 -16.93 -7.04
N THR A 120 -14.29 -17.37 -5.79
CA THR A 120 -14.19 -16.51 -4.61
C THR A 120 -12.85 -15.77 -4.55
N HIS A 121 -11.74 -16.49 -4.78
CA HIS A 121 -10.41 -15.90 -4.74
C HIS A 121 -10.20 -14.93 -5.92
N LEU A 122 -10.66 -15.27 -7.12
CA LEU A 122 -10.57 -14.39 -8.28
C LEU A 122 -11.33 -13.06 -8.05
N VAL A 123 -12.56 -13.14 -7.56
CA VAL A 123 -13.37 -11.94 -7.22
C VAL A 123 -12.64 -11.10 -6.17
N PHE A 124 -12.11 -11.73 -5.11
CA PHE A 124 -11.31 -11.05 -4.11
C PHE A 124 -10.07 -10.36 -4.72
N ALA A 125 -9.32 -11.05 -5.58
CA ALA A 125 -8.13 -10.51 -6.22
C ALA A 125 -8.47 -9.32 -7.14
N LEU A 126 -9.55 -9.41 -7.93
CA LEU A 126 -9.99 -8.34 -8.83
C LEU A 126 -10.48 -7.10 -8.07
N VAL A 127 -11.34 -7.30 -7.06
CA VAL A 127 -11.86 -6.21 -6.22
C VAL A 127 -10.71 -5.52 -5.50
N THR A 128 -9.80 -6.30 -4.89
CA THR A 128 -8.64 -5.76 -4.17
C THR A 128 -7.68 -5.05 -5.12
N THR A 129 -7.45 -5.59 -6.33
CA THR A 129 -6.62 -4.93 -7.36
C THR A 129 -7.24 -3.57 -7.74
N THR A 130 -8.54 -3.53 -8.00
CA THR A 130 -9.25 -2.30 -8.35
C THR A 130 -9.17 -1.27 -7.22
N TYR A 131 -9.40 -1.70 -5.98
CA TYR A 131 -9.27 -0.87 -4.79
C TYR A 131 -7.85 -0.29 -4.66
N ILE A 132 -6.82 -1.12 -4.80
CA ILE A 132 -5.41 -0.69 -4.75
C ILE A 132 -5.13 0.35 -5.83
N LEU A 133 -5.59 0.13 -7.07
CA LEU A 133 -5.38 1.08 -8.15
C LEU A 133 -6.02 2.44 -7.87
N VAL A 134 -7.23 2.47 -7.30
CA VAL A 134 -7.89 3.72 -6.90
C VAL A 134 -7.15 4.38 -5.75
N ALA A 135 -6.77 3.61 -4.72
CA ALA A 135 -6.05 4.11 -3.55
C ALA A 135 -4.72 4.77 -3.93
N ILE A 136 -3.96 4.16 -4.87
CA ILE A 136 -2.72 4.75 -5.39
C ILE A 136 -2.96 6.12 -6.02
N GLN A 137 -4.06 6.30 -6.77
CA GLN A 137 -4.33 7.60 -7.40
C GLN A 137 -4.58 8.70 -6.36
N TRP A 138 -5.25 8.36 -5.27
CA TRP A 138 -5.49 9.32 -4.17
C TRP A 138 -4.18 9.59 -3.41
N GLU A 139 -3.45 8.55 -3.04
CA GLU A 139 -2.16 8.67 -2.37
C GLU A 139 -1.16 9.51 -3.18
N GLU A 140 -1.06 9.30 -4.50
CA GLU A 140 -0.16 10.09 -5.36
C GLU A 140 -0.55 11.56 -5.44
N ARG A 141 -1.85 11.88 -5.36
CA ARG A 141 -2.34 13.27 -5.37
C ARG A 141 -1.98 13.95 -4.06
N ASP A 142 -2.31 13.31 -2.94
CA ASP A 142 -2.04 13.81 -1.61
C ASP A 142 -0.53 14.03 -1.39
N LEU A 143 0.31 13.09 -1.85
CA LEU A 143 1.77 13.23 -1.80
C LEU A 143 2.31 14.34 -2.71
N ALA A 144 1.73 14.54 -3.90
CA ALA A 144 2.14 15.59 -4.82
C ALA A 144 1.77 17.00 -4.34
N ASP A 145 0.77 17.10 -3.47
CA ASP A 145 0.34 18.34 -2.82
C ASP A 145 1.13 18.59 -1.52
N ALA A 146 1.42 17.54 -0.75
CA ALA A 146 2.15 17.65 0.51
C ALA A 146 3.68 17.78 0.36
N LEU A 147 4.29 17.20 -0.69
CA LEU A 147 5.75 17.10 -0.85
C LEU A 147 6.18 17.62 -2.23
N PRO A 148 6.83 18.81 -2.31
CA PRO A 148 7.32 19.37 -3.57
C PRO A 148 8.32 18.45 -4.29
N GLU A 149 9.18 17.76 -3.53
CA GLU A 149 10.20 16.85 -4.09
C GLU A 149 9.58 15.58 -4.70
N TYR A 150 8.35 15.23 -4.31
CA TYR A 150 7.66 14.04 -4.80
C TYR A 150 7.39 14.13 -6.30
N ARG A 151 7.12 15.33 -6.85
CA ARG A 151 6.88 15.52 -8.29
C ARG A 151 8.08 15.11 -9.13
N SER A 152 9.30 15.46 -8.69
CA SER A 152 10.55 15.07 -9.35
C SER A 152 10.80 13.57 -9.25
N TYR A 153 10.46 12.96 -8.12
CA TYR A 153 10.54 11.50 -7.92
C TYR A 153 9.53 10.73 -8.79
N ARG A 154 8.29 11.23 -8.88
CA ARG A 154 7.19 10.67 -9.69
C ARG A 154 7.56 10.51 -11.17
N GLN A 155 8.35 11.44 -11.69
CA GLN A 155 8.82 11.42 -13.09
C GLN A 155 9.93 10.39 -13.34
N GLN A 156 10.65 9.96 -12.31
CA GLN A 156 11.84 9.12 -12.44
C GLN A 156 11.56 7.63 -12.20
N VAL A 157 10.55 7.30 -11.38
CA VAL A 157 10.28 5.94 -10.91
C VAL A 157 8.88 5.48 -11.38
N PRO A 158 8.73 4.28 -11.96
CA PRO A 158 7.43 3.76 -12.40
C PRO A 158 6.51 3.40 -11.22
N MET A 159 5.21 3.30 -11.49
CA MET A 159 4.17 3.15 -10.45
C MET A 159 4.19 1.78 -9.77
N LEU A 160 4.01 0.72 -10.58
CA LEU A 160 3.83 -0.66 -10.12
C LEU A 160 4.82 -1.63 -10.79
N LEU A 161 5.06 -1.48 -12.08
CA LEU A 161 6.02 -2.36 -12.79
C LEU A 161 7.45 -1.88 -12.53
N PRO A 162 8.37 -2.76 -12.08
CA PRO A 162 9.76 -2.40 -11.90
C PRO A 162 10.37 -1.97 -13.22
N GLY A 163 11.01 -0.80 -13.23
CA GLY A 163 11.59 -0.23 -14.44
C GLY A 163 12.85 0.56 -14.14
N ARG A 164 13.71 0.70 -15.14
CA ARG A 164 14.95 1.47 -15.03
C ARG A 164 14.63 2.95 -14.82
N ARG A 165 15.23 3.56 -13.80
CA ARG A 165 15.11 4.98 -13.48
C ARG A 165 15.39 5.81 -14.74
N ARG A 166 14.41 6.60 -15.19
CA ARG A 166 14.63 7.55 -16.29
C ARG A 166 15.38 8.74 -15.72
N HIS A 167 16.69 8.80 -15.96
CA HIS A 167 17.50 9.95 -15.60
C HIS A 167 17.14 11.11 -16.52
N ARG A 168 16.23 11.99 -16.10
CA ARG A 168 15.98 13.26 -16.80
C ARG A 168 16.96 14.29 -16.23
N PRO A 169 17.85 14.89 -17.03
CA PRO A 169 18.76 15.93 -16.52
C PRO A 169 17.92 17.07 -15.94
N ALA A 170 18.35 17.59 -14.79
CA ALA A 170 17.70 18.73 -14.15
C ALA A 170 17.67 19.91 -15.14
N PRO A 171 16.58 20.71 -15.18
CA PRO A 171 16.57 21.91 -16.00
C PRO A 171 17.73 22.80 -15.55
N ALA A 172 18.53 23.24 -16.52
CA ALA A 172 19.69 24.09 -16.27
C ALA A 172 19.26 25.32 -15.46
N PRO A 173 20.05 25.75 -14.45
CA PRO A 173 19.73 26.93 -13.68
C PRO A 173 19.60 28.11 -14.65
N THR A 174 18.42 28.72 -14.69
CA THR A 174 18.19 29.98 -15.38
C THR A 174 19.10 31.01 -14.72
N VAL A 175 20.26 31.28 -15.33
CA VAL A 175 21.18 32.32 -14.86
C VAL A 175 20.41 33.63 -14.97
N GLY A 176 20.00 34.15 -13.80
CA GLY A 176 19.44 35.47 -13.67
C GLY A 176 20.39 36.46 -14.32
N LYS A 177 19.89 37.18 -15.31
CA LYS A 177 20.59 38.26 -16.00
C LYS A 177 21.00 39.28 -14.93
N LEU A 178 22.29 39.29 -14.58
CA LEU A 178 22.86 40.31 -13.70
C LEU A 178 22.68 41.67 -14.39
N GLU A 179 21.70 42.44 -13.94
CA GLU A 179 21.65 43.86 -14.24
C GLU A 179 22.90 44.51 -13.64
N ARG A 180 23.76 45.01 -14.52
CA ARG A 180 24.93 45.82 -14.14
C ARG A 180 24.42 47.18 -13.65
N PRO A 181 24.91 47.71 -12.51
CA PRO A 181 24.68 49.12 -12.20
C PRO A 181 25.43 49.98 -13.22
N ALA A 182 24.70 50.85 -13.91
CA ALA A 182 25.30 51.96 -14.64
C ALA A 182 25.88 52.96 -13.63
N GLY A 183 27.09 53.42 -13.90
CA GLY A 183 27.79 54.43 -13.11
C GLY A 183 27.25 55.84 -13.27
#